data_AF-A0A846WAG4-F1
#
_entry.id   AF-A0A846WAG4-F1
#
_cell.length_a   1.000
_cell.length_b   1.000
_cell.length_c   1.000
_cell.angle_alpha   90.00
_cell.angle_beta   90.00
_cell.angle_gamma   90.00
#
_symmetry.space_group_name_H-M   'P 1'
#
loop_
_entity.id
_entity.type
_entity.pdbx_description
1 polymer ?
#
loop_
_entity_poly.entity_id
_entity_poly.type
_entity_poly.pdbx_seq_one_letter_code
_entity_poly.pdbx_strand_id
1 'polypeptide(L)'
;MREPGHDIAADVSFELEELDELVGELLVDHAERAAREARVVGLRLGIGGQRPETLTRVGARYDLARDRARQLYTKAIGRILREATRSGHRSAEVFAHRYPREAGDLRLVRTLLTETYATDTDLVAMEWSYLKLRLAGHDQTDARRVAGYVMQRILGWQKKTASILAKLHAPDDDIDDLDAVLAGTDWPDGSPAPLPTVSARVADADDDGRGRFYLAKAGRDVAYDSALVARLLRTLDASPAVAAFQEEPAALTYTFAGENHVHYPSVAARLSDGRTVLIDVVPLGRTMFHHNRLQADLVRAHAHERGWGALTWTGSEIGTAQLRTRAVDAAAEQRIATDLATGPYDRVGLAAVLTETGLDLLDLAALVLRNDWQFDRLPMRLSASPSPRRAPRQPAASRSR
;
A
#
# COMPACT_ATOMS: atom_id res chain seq x y z
N MET A 1 1.22 11.71 10.08
CA MET A 1 2.25 11.95 11.11
C MET A 1 1.57 11.78 12.46
N ARG A 2 1.70 10.56 12.99
CA ARG A 2 1.03 10.02 14.19
C ARG A 2 1.35 10.88 15.42
N GLU A 3 0.36 11.17 16.26
CA GLU A 3 0.63 11.61 17.64
C GLU A 3 1.22 10.41 18.40
N PRO A 4 2.20 10.58 19.31
CA PRO A 4 2.78 9.46 20.06
C PRO A 4 1.68 8.55 20.63
N GLY A 5 1.71 7.25 20.28
CA GLY A 5 0.68 6.27 20.66
C GLY A 5 -0.53 6.11 19.72
N HIS A 6 -0.74 6.92 18.69
CA HIS A 6 -1.92 6.83 17.78
C HIS A 6 -1.91 5.69 16.73
N ASP A 7 -2.55 4.56 16.98
CA ASP A 7 -2.51 3.43 16.05
C ASP A 7 -3.25 3.74 14.72
N ILE A 8 -2.63 3.36 13.59
CA ILE A 8 -3.21 3.47 12.24
C ILE A 8 -4.58 2.77 12.12
N ALA A 9 -4.87 1.78 12.99
CA ALA A 9 -6.17 1.12 13.06
C ALA A 9 -7.34 2.08 13.27
N ALA A 10 -7.13 3.25 13.89
CA ALA A 10 -8.17 4.27 14.06
C ALA A 10 -8.47 5.06 12.78
N ASP A 11 -7.59 4.99 11.77
CA ASP A 11 -7.67 5.81 10.56
C ASP A 11 -8.12 5.03 9.32
N VAL A 12 -8.15 3.69 9.38
CA VAL A 12 -8.57 2.86 8.25
C VAL A 12 -10.09 2.82 8.15
N SER A 13 -10.62 2.96 6.93
CA SER A 13 -12.07 2.99 6.74
C SER A 13 -12.46 2.64 5.29
N PHE A 14 -13.72 2.22 5.08
CA PHE A 14 -14.25 1.94 3.74
C PHE A 14 -14.27 3.18 2.85
N GLU A 15 -14.48 4.36 3.43
CA GLU A 15 -14.48 5.63 2.70
C GLU A 15 -13.14 5.89 2.01
N LEU A 16 -12.01 5.49 2.63
CA LEU A 16 -10.69 5.63 1.97
C LEU A 16 -10.58 4.75 0.73
N GLU A 17 -11.14 3.54 0.79
CA GLU A 17 -11.13 2.60 -0.33
C GLU A 17 -12.11 3.03 -1.43
N GLU A 18 -13.24 3.64 -1.06
CA GLU A 18 -14.18 4.24 -2.03
C GLU A 18 -13.54 5.37 -2.84
N LEU A 19 -12.67 6.20 -2.24
CA LEU A 19 -11.98 7.28 -2.99
C LEU A 19 -11.09 6.71 -4.10
N ASP A 20 -10.35 5.64 -3.82
CA ASP A 20 -9.49 4.99 -4.80
C ASP A 20 -10.31 4.29 -5.89
N GLU A 21 -11.44 3.67 -5.53
CA GLU A 21 -12.37 3.07 -6.48
C GLU A 21 -12.96 4.12 -7.43
N LEU A 22 -13.44 5.25 -6.91
CA LEU A 22 -14.00 6.34 -7.71
C LEU A 22 -13.00 6.92 -8.71
N VAL A 23 -11.74 7.05 -8.32
CA VAL A 23 -10.69 7.44 -9.27
C VAL A 23 -10.41 6.32 -10.26
N GLY A 24 -10.47 5.06 -9.83
CA GLY A 24 -10.39 3.90 -10.72
C GLY A 24 -11.49 3.90 -11.80
N GLU A 25 -12.74 4.18 -11.43
CA GLU A 25 -13.87 4.35 -12.38
C GLU A 25 -13.53 5.42 -13.42
N LEU A 26 -13.11 6.60 -12.97
CA LEU A 26 -12.70 7.70 -13.86
C LEU A 26 -11.51 7.34 -14.77
N LEU A 27 -10.59 6.50 -14.30
CA LEU A 27 -9.47 6.01 -15.10
C LEU A 27 -9.92 5.01 -16.16
N VAL A 28 -10.88 4.15 -15.86
CA VAL A 28 -11.50 3.22 -16.83
C VAL A 28 -12.18 4.02 -17.94
N ASP A 29 -12.98 5.03 -17.60
CA ASP A 29 -13.64 5.91 -18.57
C ASP A 29 -12.63 6.65 -19.46
N HIS A 30 -11.54 7.16 -18.86
CA HIS A 30 -10.48 7.84 -19.62
C HIS A 30 -9.68 6.87 -20.51
N ALA A 31 -9.53 5.61 -20.08
CA ALA A 31 -8.78 4.60 -20.80
C ALA A 31 -9.39 4.26 -22.17
N GLU A 32 -10.71 4.40 -22.33
CA GLU A 32 -11.40 4.19 -23.63
C GLU A 32 -10.79 5.01 -24.77
N ARG A 33 -10.28 6.22 -24.44
CA ARG A 33 -9.70 7.15 -25.43
C ARG A 33 -8.18 7.27 -25.30
N ALA A 34 -7.64 6.98 -24.13
CA ALA A 34 -6.23 7.20 -23.82
C ALA A 34 -5.68 6.20 -22.79
N ALA A 35 -5.77 4.89 -23.08
CA ALA A 35 -5.32 3.81 -22.20
C ALA A 35 -3.91 3.99 -21.60
N ARG A 36 -2.95 4.50 -22.39
CA ARG A 36 -1.58 4.76 -21.88
C ARG A 36 -1.57 5.89 -20.84
N GLU A 37 -2.34 6.96 -21.05
CA GLU A 37 -2.45 8.06 -20.09
C GLU A 37 -3.10 7.58 -18.79
N ALA A 38 -4.17 6.77 -18.88
CA ALA A 38 -4.82 6.17 -17.72
C ALA A 38 -3.87 5.28 -16.92
N ARG A 39 -3.10 4.40 -17.58
CA ARG A 39 -2.11 3.55 -16.90
C ARG A 39 -1.00 4.34 -16.21
N VAL A 40 -0.52 5.43 -16.83
CA VAL A 40 0.48 6.33 -16.21
C VAL A 40 -0.07 6.93 -14.92
N VAL A 41 -1.33 7.37 -14.91
CA VAL A 41 -1.97 7.91 -13.70
C VAL A 41 -2.18 6.83 -12.65
N GLY A 42 -2.68 5.65 -13.04
CA GLY A 42 -2.90 4.52 -12.13
C GLY A 42 -1.62 4.09 -11.40
N LEU A 43 -0.52 3.91 -12.15
CA LEU A 43 0.79 3.56 -11.57
C LEU A 43 1.33 4.68 -10.69
N ARG A 44 1.24 5.95 -11.12
CA ARG A 44 1.73 7.07 -10.32
C ARG A 44 1.00 7.13 -8.98
N LEU A 45 -0.32 7.03 -8.98
CA LEU A 45 -1.15 7.20 -7.78
C LEU A 45 -1.35 5.93 -6.95
N GLY A 46 -0.96 4.75 -7.44
CA GLY A 46 -1.20 3.47 -6.75
C GLY A 46 -2.67 2.99 -6.84
N ILE A 47 -3.39 3.39 -7.89
CA ILE A 47 -4.77 2.96 -8.11
C ILE A 47 -4.76 1.55 -8.72
N GLY A 48 -5.57 0.63 -8.17
CA GLY A 48 -5.60 -0.79 -8.57
C GLY A 48 -4.83 -1.74 -7.63
N GLY A 49 -4.45 -1.27 -6.43
CA GLY A 49 -3.88 -2.10 -5.38
C GLY A 49 -2.34 -2.16 -5.35
N GLN A 50 -1.68 -1.44 -6.27
CA GLN A 50 -0.23 -1.25 -6.22
C GLN A 50 0.14 -0.03 -5.38
N ARG A 51 1.37 -0.01 -4.85
CA ARG A 51 1.90 1.20 -4.25
C ARG A 51 2.15 2.26 -5.33
N PRO A 52 2.04 3.56 -5.00
CA PRO A 52 2.45 4.64 -5.90
C PRO A 52 3.87 4.45 -6.44
N GLU A 53 4.07 4.68 -7.74
CA GLU A 53 5.40 4.64 -8.37
C GLU A 53 5.96 6.06 -8.61
N THR A 54 7.28 6.19 -8.61
CA THR A 54 7.94 7.44 -9.07
C THR A 54 7.72 7.65 -10.56
N LEU A 55 7.74 8.91 -11.02
CA LEU A 55 7.66 9.19 -12.46
C LEU A 55 8.88 8.65 -13.24
N THR A 56 10.02 8.48 -12.58
CA THR A 56 11.20 7.84 -13.18
C THR A 56 10.92 6.36 -13.47
N ARG A 57 10.36 5.64 -12.50
CA ARG A 57 9.98 4.24 -12.66
C ARG A 57 8.86 4.05 -13.68
N VAL A 58 7.81 4.88 -13.61
CA VAL A 58 6.75 4.89 -14.63
C VAL A 58 7.34 5.16 -16.01
N GLY A 59 8.30 6.09 -16.11
CA GLY A 59 9.03 6.36 -17.35
C GLY A 59 9.77 5.13 -17.88
N ALA A 60 10.56 4.48 -17.03
CA ALA A 60 11.32 3.27 -17.39
C ALA A 60 10.42 2.13 -17.91
N ARG A 61 9.22 1.93 -17.34
CA ARG A 61 8.26 0.92 -17.81
C ARG A 61 7.77 1.15 -19.25
N TYR A 62 7.80 2.40 -19.72
CA TYR A 62 7.26 2.80 -21.02
C TYR A 62 8.31 3.36 -21.98
N ASP A 63 9.60 3.15 -21.67
CA ASP A 63 10.74 3.72 -22.41
C ASP A 63 10.59 5.24 -22.61
N LEU A 64 10.27 5.94 -21.52
CA LEU A 64 10.08 7.37 -21.47
C LEU A 64 11.05 8.00 -20.48
N ALA A 65 11.56 9.18 -20.83
CA ALA A 65 12.18 10.07 -19.86
C ALA A 65 11.17 10.48 -18.76
N ARG A 66 11.67 10.69 -17.54
CA ARG A 66 10.89 11.16 -16.38
C ARG A 66 10.00 12.36 -16.70
N ASP A 67 10.53 13.38 -17.37
CA ASP A 67 9.76 14.57 -17.73
C ASP A 67 8.61 14.25 -18.68
N ARG A 68 8.81 13.31 -19.61
CA ARG A 68 7.75 12.90 -20.52
C ARG A 68 6.63 12.17 -19.79
N ALA A 69 6.95 11.32 -18.81
CA ALA A 69 5.96 10.71 -17.93
C ALA A 69 5.18 11.77 -17.13
N ARG A 70 5.87 12.80 -16.59
CA ARG A 70 5.25 13.93 -15.88
C ARG A 70 4.24 14.70 -16.75
N GLN A 71 4.61 15.00 -18.00
CA GLN A 71 3.73 15.69 -18.94
C GLN A 71 2.47 14.87 -19.24
N LEU A 72 2.62 13.56 -19.49
CA LEU A 72 1.49 12.65 -19.73
C LEU A 72 0.56 12.60 -18.50
N TYR A 73 1.13 12.44 -17.31
CA TYR A 73 0.39 12.47 -16.05
C TYR A 73 -0.43 13.77 -15.90
N THR A 74 0.22 14.93 -16.05
CA THR A 74 -0.42 16.24 -15.85
C THR A 74 -1.56 16.48 -16.84
N LYS A 75 -1.33 16.10 -18.10
CA LYS A 75 -2.33 16.18 -19.17
C LYS A 75 -3.53 15.27 -18.88
N ALA A 76 -3.29 14.04 -18.43
CA ALA A 76 -4.31 13.06 -18.09
C ALA A 76 -5.19 13.54 -16.93
N ILE A 77 -4.59 14.00 -15.82
CA ILE A 77 -5.31 14.55 -14.67
C ILE A 77 -6.23 15.70 -15.08
N GLY A 78 -5.74 16.63 -15.91
CA GLY A 78 -6.56 17.74 -16.40
C GLY A 78 -7.75 17.29 -17.26
N ARG A 79 -7.63 16.19 -18.00
CA ARG A 79 -8.72 15.61 -18.79
C ARG A 79 -9.72 14.89 -17.91
N ILE A 80 -9.25 14.01 -17.03
CA ILE A 80 -10.07 13.27 -16.07
C ILE A 80 -10.95 14.23 -15.26
N LEU A 81 -10.38 15.30 -14.71
CA LEU A 81 -11.14 16.30 -13.96
C LEU A 81 -12.25 16.96 -14.79
N ARG A 82 -11.97 17.34 -16.04
CA ARG A 82 -12.97 17.94 -16.93
C ARG A 82 -14.07 16.94 -17.31
N GLU A 83 -13.69 15.70 -17.55
CA GLU A 83 -14.62 14.63 -17.91
C GLU A 83 -15.54 14.30 -16.75
N ALA A 84 -15.00 14.15 -15.53
CA ALA A 84 -15.78 13.94 -14.31
C ALA A 84 -16.81 15.05 -14.07
N THR A 85 -16.41 16.33 -14.25
CA THR A 85 -17.34 17.46 -14.13
C THR A 85 -18.41 17.43 -15.23
N ARG A 86 -18.04 17.14 -16.47
CA ARG A 86 -18.96 17.14 -17.62
C ARG A 86 -19.97 16.00 -17.55
N SER A 87 -19.58 14.83 -17.06
CA SER A 87 -20.47 13.67 -16.93
C SER A 87 -21.35 13.72 -15.67
N GLY A 88 -21.07 14.63 -14.73
CA GLY A 88 -21.75 14.64 -13.44
C GLY A 88 -21.41 13.40 -12.60
N HIS A 89 -20.17 12.92 -12.72
CA HIS A 89 -19.73 11.68 -12.06
C HIS A 89 -19.96 11.72 -10.54
N ARG A 90 -20.38 10.59 -9.95
CA ARG A 90 -20.72 10.46 -8.52
C ARG A 90 -19.57 10.85 -7.57
N SER A 91 -18.33 10.82 -8.06
CA SER A 91 -17.16 11.26 -7.31
C SER A 91 -17.29 12.70 -6.81
N ALA A 92 -17.99 13.58 -7.52
CA ALA A 92 -18.14 14.97 -7.07
C ALA A 92 -18.81 15.06 -5.69
N GLU A 93 -19.86 14.28 -5.45
CA GLU A 93 -20.60 14.27 -4.19
C GLU A 93 -19.76 13.67 -3.05
N VAL A 94 -19.16 12.51 -3.28
CA VAL A 94 -18.36 11.80 -2.26
C VAL A 94 -17.15 12.63 -1.84
N PHE A 95 -16.41 13.19 -2.80
CA PHE A 95 -15.24 14.00 -2.48
C PHE A 95 -15.66 15.35 -1.85
N ALA A 96 -16.77 15.97 -2.26
CA ALA A 96 -17.25 17.21 -1.64
C ALA A 96 -17.70 17.00 -0.19
N HIS A 97 -18.36 15.87 0.10
CA HIS A 97 -18.73 15.51 1.46
C HIS A 97 -17.49 15.33 2.36
N ARG A 98 -16.44 14.67 1.85
CA ARG A 98 -15.23 14.38 2.61
C ARG A 98 -14.27 15.56 2.72
N TYR A 99 -14.23 16.43 1.71
CA TYR A 99 -13.39 17.64 1.68
C TYR A 99 -14.23 18.90 1.41
N PRO A 100 -15.07 19.35 2.37
CA PRO A 100 -15.97 20.47 2.14
C PRO A 100 -15.21 21.76 1.80
N ARG A 101 -15.78 22.59 0.92
CA ARG A 101 -15.14 23.82 0.43
C ARG A 101 -15.03 24.91 1.49
N GLU A 102 -15.94 24.87 2.45
CA GLU A 102 -16.00 25.75 3.61
C GLU A 102 -15.08 25.30 4.75
N ALA A 103 -14.48 24.11 4.65
CA ALA A 103 -13.53 23.64 5.66
C ALA A 103 -12.24 24.48 5.61
N GLY A 104 -11.79 24.95 6.78
CA GLY A 104 -10.52 25.67 6.87
C GLY A 104 -9.32 24.77 6.53
N ASP A 105 -8.27 25.37 5.96
CA ASP A 105 -7.09 24.65 5.47
C ASP A 105 -6.48 23.69 6.50
N LEU A 106 -6.42 24.11 7.78
CA LEU A 106 -5.84 23.28 8.84
C LEU A 106 -6.58 21.96 9.01
N ARG A 107 -7.91 21.97 8.89
CA ARG A 107 -8.74 20.76 8.95
C ARG A 107 -8.46 19.87 7.74
N LEU A 108 -8.47 20.46 6.53
CA LEU A 108 -8.19 19.72 5.30
C LEU A 108 -6.79 19.09 5.30
N VAL A 109 -5.77 19.85 5.70
CA VAL A 109 -4.38 19.35 5.80
C VAL A 109 -4.27 18.21 6.80
N ARG A 110 -4.92 18.31 7.97
CA ARG A 110 -4.93 17.21 8.95
C ARG A 110 -5.57 15.95 8.38
N THR A 111 -6.78 16.07 7.82
CA THR A 111 -7.47 14.95 7.19
C THR A 111 -6.60 14.31 6.11
N LEU A 112 -6.06 15.10 5.17
CA LEU A 112 -5.23 14.59 4.07
C LEU A 112 -3.94 13.92 4.56
N LEU A 113 -3.30 14.44 5.61
CA LEU A 113 -2.10 13.83 6.21
C LEU A 113 -2.40 12.49 6.90
N THR A 114 -3.52 12.41 7.62
CA THR A 114 -3.99 11.16 8.24
C THR A 114 -4.23 10.10 7.18
N GLU A 115 -4.98 10.43 6.13
CA GLU A 115 -5.27 9.50 5.04
C GLU A 115 -4.02 9.08 4.27
N THR A 116 -3.09 10.02 4.03
CA THR A 116 -1.82 9.72 3.34
C THR A 116 -1.05 8.65 4.12
N TYR A 117 -1.02 8.77 5.44
CA TYR A 117 -0.37 7.80 6.31
C TYR A 117 -1.10 6.45 6.32
N ALA A 118 -2.44 6.47 6.48
CA ALA A 118 -3.29 5.29 6.53
C ALA A 118 -3.20 4.44 5.25
N THR A 119 -2.88 5.07 4.12
CA THR A 119 -2.87 4.46 2.80
C THR A 119 -1.48 4.29 2.19
N ASP A 120 -0.40 4.66 2.89
CA ASP A 120 0.98 4.54 2.40
C ASP A 120 1.23 5.29 1.08
N THR A 121 0.70 6.51 0.98
CA THR A 121 0.71 7.31 -0.26
C THR A 121 1.59 8.57 -0.18
N ASP A 122 2.53 8.66 0.77
CA ASP A 122 3.38 9.85 0.96
C ASP A 122 4.11 10.28 -0.34
N LEU A 123 4.56 9.30 -1.15
CA LEU A 123 5.25 9.53 -2.42
C LEU A 123 4.45 10.41 -3.42
N VAL A 124 3.13 10.42 -3.29
CA VAL A 124 2.18 11.19 -4.13
C VAL A 124 1.30 12.12 -3.32
N ALA A 125 1.64 12.41 -2.07
CA ALA A 125 0.77 13.17 -1.17
C ALA A 125 0.30 14.50 -1.78
N MET A 126 1.19 15.21 -2.49
CA MET A 126 0.85 16.46 -3.16
C MET A 126 -0.14 16.24 -4.31
N GLU A 127 0.16 15.33 -5.23
CA GLU A 127 -0.68 15.09 -6.40
C GLU A 127 -2.03 14.47 -6.04
N TRP A 128 -2.04 13.56 -5.07
CA TRP A 128 -3.25 12.91 -4.58
C TRP A 128 -4.14 13.87 -3.82
N SER A 129 -3.57 14.69 -2.92
CA SER A 129 -4.31 15.76 -2.24
C SER A 129 -4.89 16.77 -3.23
N TYR A 130 -4.11 17.17 -4.23
CA TYR A 130 -4.59 18.08 -5.28
C TYR A 130 -5.78 17.46 -6.04
N LEU A 131 -5.68 16.20 -6.46
CA LEU A 131 -6.77 15.53 -7.18
C LEU A 131 -8.04 15.41 -6.30
N LYS A 132 -7.90 14.98 -5.04
CA LYS A 132 -8.98 14.91 -4.05
C LYS A 132 -9.75 16.22 -3.93
N LEU A 133 -9.02 17.33 -3.72
CA LEU A 133 -9.62 18.66 -3.57
C LEU A 133 -10.28 19.15 -4.86
N ARG A 134 -9.67 18.86 -6.02
CA ARG A 134 -10.24 19.22 -7.32
C ARG A 134 -11.52 18.45 -7.64
N LEU A 135 -11.59 17.17 -7.29
CA LEU A 135 -12.81 16.37 -7.42
C LEU A 135 -13.90 16.83 -6.44
N ALA A 136 -13.50 17.32 -5.26
CA ALA A 136 -14.40 17.94 -4.28
C ALA A 136 -14.88 19.35 -4.67
N GLY A 137 -14.44 19.87 -5.83
CA GLY A 137 -14.89 21.16 -6.36
C GLY A 137 -14.12 22.39 -5.84
N HIS A 138 -13.00 22.23 -5.15
CA HIS A 138 -12.10 23.34 -4.83
C HIS A 138 -11.49 23.92 -6.11
N ASP A 139 -11.24 25.22 -6.15
CA ASP A 139 -10.57 25.83 -7.30
C ASP A 139 -9.09 25.41 -7.40
N GLN A 140 -8.43 25.73 -8.51
CA GLN A 140 -7.06 25.29 -8.76
C GLN A 140 -6.05 25.90 -7.77
N THR A 141 -6.28 27.16 -7.38
CA THR A 141 -5.39 27.90 -6.49
C THR A 141 -5.47 27.34 -5.08
N ASP A 142 -6.70 27.13 -4.56
CA ASP A 142 -6.92 26.57 -3.24
C ASP A 142 -6.44 25.12 -3.15
N ALA A 143 -6.77 24.28 -4.14
CA ALA A 143 -6.32 22.90 -4.15
C ALA A 143 -4.78 22.79 -4.15
N ARG A 144 -4.08 23.63 -4.93
CA ARG A 144 -2.60 23.67 -4.94
C ARG A 144 -2.04 24.14 -3.61
N ARG A 145 -2.63 25.16 -3.01
CA ARG A 145 -2.18 25.76 -1.76
C ARG A 145 -2.28 24.75 -0.61
N VAL A 146 -3.44 24.11 -0.44
CA VAL A 146 -3.66 23.09 0.60
C VAL A 146 -2.79 21.85 0.37
N ALA A 147 -2.72 21.33 -0.85
CA ALA A 147 -1.81 20.22 -1.18
C ALA A 147 -0.33 20.56 -0.92
N GLY A 148 0.06 21.81 -1.17
CA GLY A 148 1.38 22.33 -0.84
C GLY A 148 1.65 22.31 0.67
N TYR A 149 0.68 22.68 1.50
CA TYR A 149 0.79 22.58 2.96
C TYR A 149 0.94 21.14 3.45
N VAL A 150 0.22 20.18 2.84
CA VAL A 150 0.41 18.75 3.12
C VAL A 150 1.86 18.33 2.84
N MET A 151 2.38 18.65 1.65
CA MET A 151 3.76 18.31 1.29
C MET A 151 4.79 18.99 2.20
N GLN A 152 4.58 20.26 2.56
CA GLN A 152 5.46 20.98 3.48
C GLN A 152 5.52 20.31 4.86
N ARG A 153 4.40 19.76 5.36
CA ARG A 153 4.38 19.02 6.63
C ARG A 153 5.17 17.71 6.53
N ILE A 154 5.02 16.98 5.43
CA ILE A 154 5.80 15.77 5.16
C ILE A 154 7.30 16.09 5.09
N LEU A 155 7.70 17.07 4.28
CA LEU A 155 9.10 17.51 4.17
C LEU A 155 9.67 18.00 5.51
N GLY A 156 8.87 18.74 6.28
CA GLY A 156 9.26 19.21 7.62
C GLY A 156 9.53 18.05 8.57
N TRP A 157 8.69 17.03 8.55
CA TRP A 157 8.91 15.79 9.30
C TRP A 157 10.19 15.06 8.84
N GLN A 158 10.36 14.86 7.54
CA GLN A 158 11.56 14.20 6.99
C GLN A 158 12.85 14.91 7.42
N LYS A 159 12.89 16.25 7.35
CA LYS A 159 14.03 17.06 7.82
C LYS A 159 14.27 16.93 9.31
N LYS A 160 13.21 16.97 10.12
CA LYS A 160 13.32 16.78 11.58
C LYS A 160 13.89 15.40 11.90
N THR A 161 13.37 14.35 11.28
CA THR A 161 13.83 12.97 11.42
C THR A 161 15.31 12.82 11.02
N ALA A 162 15.69 13.33 9.85
CA ALA A 162 17.09 13.30 9.41
C ALA A 162 18.02 14.06 10.39
N SER A 163 17.57 15.19 10.94
CA SER A 163 18.34 15.95 11.93
C SER A 163 18.50 15.21 13.26
N ILE A 164 17.48 14.47 13.70
CA ILE A 164 17.53 13.64 14.92
C ILE A 164 18.54 12.51 14.72
N LEU A 165 18.43 11.77 13.60
CA LEU A 165 19.34 10.67 13.28
C LEU A 165 20.80 11.13 13.17
N ALA A 166 21.04 12.30 12.58
CA ALA A 166 22.39 12.87 12.45
C ALA A 166 23.05 13.25 13.79
N LYS A 167 22.28 13.41 14.88
CA LYS A 167 22.79 13.88 16.19
C LYS A 167 23.16 12.76 17.18
N LEU A 168 22.93 11.48 16.85
CA LEU A 168 23.20 10.26 17.64
C LEU A 168 22.48 10.14 19.02
N HIS A 169 21.89 8.95 19.23
CA HIS A 169 21.49 8.29 20.51
C HIS A 169 20.49 9.01 21.41
N ALA A 170 19.56 9.79 20.88
CA ALA A 170 18.31 10.00 21.60
C ALA A 170 17.42 8.75 21.39
N PRO A 171 16.91 8.08 22.44
CA PRO A 171 15.82 7.14 22.26
C PRO A 171 14.65 7.92 21.64
N ASP A 172 14.25 7.51 20.44
CA ASP A 172 13.10 8.08 19.77
C ASP A 172 11.87 7.38 20.37
N ASP A 173 11.01 8.13 21.07
CA ASP A 173 9.77 7.61 21.68
C ASP A 173 8.80 7.01 20.63
N ASP A 174 9.09 7.19 19.34
CA ASP A 174 8.34 6.69 18.18
C ASP A 174 8.90 5.38 17.56
N ILE A 175 9.89 4.72 18.19
CA ILE A 175 10.39 3.40 17.74
C ILE A 175 9.45 2.30 18.23
N ASP A 176 8.98 1.47 17.31
CA ASP A 176 8.16 0.29 17.68
C ASP A 176 9.02 -0.73 18.46
N ASP A 177 8.39 -1.45 19.39
CA ASP A 177 9.01 -2.63 20.01
C ASP A 177 9.24 -3.70 18.94
N LEU A 178 10.51 -3.96 18.61
CA LEU A 178 10.86 -4.92 17.56
C LEU A 178 10.41 -6.33 17.91
N ASP A 179 10.39 -6.72 19.19
CA ASP A 179 9.94 -8.06 19.58
C ASP A 179 8.44 -8.24 19.25
N ALA A 180 7.64 -7.20 19.51
CA ALA A 180 6.24 -7.17 19.11
C ALA A 180 6.07 -7.21 17.58
N VAL A 181 6.90 -6.48 16.83
CA VAL A 181 6.91 -6.52 15.36
C VAL A 181 7.23 -7.93 14.85
N LEU A 182 8.24 -8.60 15.44
CA LEU A 182 8.71 -9.91 14.99
C LEU A 182 7.83 -11.08 15.46
N ALA A 183 6.93 -10.88 16.43
CA ALA A 183 6.10 -11.94 17.01
C ALA A 183 5.25 -12.71 15.97
N GLY A 184 4.84 -12.03 14.88
CA GLY A 184 4.05 -12.62 13.80
C GLY A 184 4.86 -13.27 12.67
N THR A 185 6.19 -13.43 12.83
CA THR A 185 7.04 -13.94 11.75
C THR A 185 6.80 -15.42 11.49
N ASP A 186 6.56 -15.77 10.22
CA ASP A 186 6.46 -17.15 9.76
C ASP A 186 7.84 -17.69 9.38
N TRP A 187 8.43 -18.50 10.25
CA TRP A 187 9.78 -19.04 10.11
C TRP A 187 9.80 -20.37 9.35
N PRO A 188 10.66 -20.52 8.32
CA PRO A 188 10.95 -21.81 7.73
C PRO A 188 11.97 -22.58 8.57
N ASP A 189 12.12 -23.87 8.27
CA ASP A 189 13.24 -24.67 8.75
C ASP A 189 14.53 -24.36 7.95
N GLY A 190 15.69 -24.62 8.57
CA GLY A 190 17.00 -24.59 7.89
C GLY A 190 17.85 -23.35 8.19
N SER A 191 18.97 -23.23 7.47
CA SER A 191 19.94 -22.15 7.67
C SER A 191 19.67 -20.97 6.72
N PRO A 192 19.61 -19.74 7.23
CA PRO A 192 19.29 -18.56 6.43
C PRO A 192 20.44 -18.19 5.48
N ALA A 193 20.13 -18.11 4.18
CA ALA A 193 21.02 -17.58 3.15
C ALA A 193 21.52 -16.15 3.49
N PRO A 194 22.69 -15.71 3.00
CA PRO A 194 23.22 -14.37 3.28
C PRO A 194 22.31 -13.25 2.75
N LEU A 195 22.35 -12.08 3.40
CA LEU A 195 21.66 -10.90 2.88
C LEU A 195 22.30 -10.44 1.55
N PRO A 196 21.50 -9.91 0.60
CA PRO A 196 22.04 -9.20 -0.54
C PRO A 196 22.75 -7.92 -0.07
N THR A 197 23.71 -7.45 -0.89
CA THR A 197 24.54 -6.28 -0.57
C THR A 197 24.08 -5.00 -1.24
N VAL A 198 23.08 -5.09 -2.13
CA VAL A 198 22.53 -3.96 -2.89
C VAL A 198 21.01 -4.07 -3.00
N SER A 199 20.34 -2.93 -3.15
CA SER A 199 18.91 -2.89 -3.46
C SER A 199 18.66 -3.43 -4.88
N ALA A 200 17.60 -4.20 -5.04
CA ALA A 200 17.14 -4.67 -6.34
C ALA A 200 16.41 -3.56 -7.13
N ARG A 201 16.01 -2.47 -6.47
CA ARG A 201 15.29 -1.34 -7.09
C ARG A 201 16.26 -0.26 -7.55
N VAL A 202 16.80 -0.45 -8.75
CA VAL A 202 17.84 0.43 -9.31
C VAL A 202 17.26 1.61 -10.11
N ALA A 203 16.14 1.42 -10.80
CA ALA A 203 15.64 2.36 -11.82
C ALA A 203 15.36 3.78 -11.29
N ASP A 204 14.93 3.90 -10.04
CA ASP A 204 14.63 5.16 -9.35
C ASP A 204 15.35 5.26 -8.00
N ALA A 205 16.53 4.63 -7.90
CA ALA A 205 17.36 4.64 -6.69
C ALA A 205 17.74 6.06 -6.25
N ASP A 206 17.92 6.99 -7.20
CA ASP A 206 18.32 8.40 -6.98
C ASP A 206 17.18 9.42 -7.20
N ASP A 207 15.93 8.97 -7.28
CA ASP A 207 14.79 9.90 -7.49
C ASP A 207 14.63 10.84 -6.28
N ASP A 208 14.55 12.14 -6.56
CA ASP A 208 14.40 13.22 -5.57
C ASP A 208 12.97 13.34 -4.99
N GLY A 209 12.01 12.59 -5.56
CA GLY A 209 10.68 12.44 -4.99
C GLY A 209 10.63 11.49 -3.79
N ARG A 210 11.67 10.68 -3.56
CA ARG A 210 11.76 9.75 -2.42
C ARG A 210 12.34 10.45 -1.20
N GLY A 211 11.87 10.07 -0.01
CA GLY A 211 12.49 10.51 1.24
C GLY A 211 13.84 9.82 1.44
N ARG A 212 14.76 10.44 2.20
CA ARG A 212 16.07 9.87 2.56
C ARG A 212 16.50 10.24 3.97
N PHE A 213 17.18 9.33 4.63
CA PHE A 213 17.98 9.62 5.82
C PHE A 213 19.11 8.59 5.96
N TYR A 214 20.15 8.97 6.72
CA TYR A 214 21.25 8.09 7.07
C TYR A 214 20.79 7.04 8.07
N LEU A 215 21.17 5.78 7.84
CA LEU A 215 20.98 4.66 8.77
C LEU A 215 22.33 4.05 9.13
N ALA A 216 22.61 3.93 10.43
CA ALA A 216 23.92 3.54 10.94
C ALA A 216 24.31 2.11 10.54
N LYS A 217 23.38 1.17 10.58
CA LYS A 217 23.63 -0.24 10.20
C LYS A 217 23.75 -0.45 8.71
N ALA A 218 23.14 0.42 7.92
CA ALA A 218 23.34 0.44 6.47
C ALA A 218 24.64 1.18 6.07
N GLY A 219 25.11 2.10 6.91
CA GLY A 219 26.30 2.92 6.67
C GLY A 219 26.14 3.95 5.55
N ARG A 220 24.90 4.30 5.19
CA ARG A 220 24.56 5.20 4.07
C ARG A 220 23.19 5.84 4.21
N ASP A 221 22.90 6.80 3.35
CA ASP A 221 21.54 7.28 3.13
C ASP A 221 20.69 6.19 2.45
N VAL A 222 19.53 5.91 3.03
CA VAL A 222 18.56 4.94 2.52
C VAL A 222 17.31 5.69 2.05
N ALA A 223 16.85 5.37 0.84
CA ALA A 223 15.64 5.94 0.28
C ALA A 223 14.39 5.19 0.77
N TYR A 224 13.28 5.90 0.91
CA TYR A 224 11.98 5.34 1.29
C TYR A 224 10.85 6.10 0.61
N ASP A 225 9.73 5.40 0.41
CA ASP A 225 8.58 5.92 -0.34
C ASP A 225 7.49 6.46 0.59
N SER A 226 7.53 6.08 1.87
CA SER A 226 6.47 6.40 2.81
C SER A 226 6.94 6.51 4.25
N ALA A 227 6.10 7.14 5.08
CA ALA A 227 6.35 7.24 6.50
C ALA A 227 6.29 5.87 7.22
N LEU A 228 5.53 4.91 6.72
CA LEU A 228 5.51 3.54 7.24
C LEU A 228 6.86 2.85 7.00
N VAL A 229 7.35 2.84 5.76
CA VAL A 229 8.66 2.26 5.42
C VAL A 229 9.77 2.95 6.22
N ALA A 230 9.74 4.28 6.31
CA ALA A 230 10.68 5.03 7.14
C ALA A 230 10.67 4.60 8.61
N ARG A 231 9.48 4.38 9.19
CA ARG A 231 9.33 3.95 10.58
C ARG A 231 9.94 2.57 10.80
N LEU A 232 9.61 1.60 9.95
CA LEU A 232 10.20 0.26 9.99
C LEU A 232 11.74 0.31 9.92
N LEU A 233 12.29 1.05 8.96
CA LEU A 233 13.74 1.17 8.78
C LEU A 233 14.42 1.79 10.02
N ARG A 234 13.81 2.80 10.66
CA ARG A 234 14.35 3.36 11.91
C ARG A 234 14.28 2.37 13.06
N THR A 235 13.19 1.62 13.21
CA THR A 235 13.05 0.58 14.23
C THR A 235 14.15 -0.48 14.08
N LEU A 236 14.42 -0.92 12.85
CA LEU A 236 15.48 -1.90 12.57
C LEU A 236 16.88 -1.32 12.82
N ASP A 237 17.12 -0.06 12.48
CA ASP A 237 18.42 0.60 12.70
C ASP A 237 18.71 0.80 14.19
N ALA A 238 17.70 1.17 14.98
CA ALA A 238 17.86 1.41 16.42
C ALA A 238 17.98 0.12 17.26
N SER A 239 17.34 -0.98 16.84
CA SER A 239 17.23 -2.16 17.70
C SER A 239 18.52 -2.99 17.81
N PRO A 240 19.08 -3.26 19.00
CA PRO A 240 20.28 -4.09 19.15
C PRO A 240 20.09 -5.56 18.70
N ALA A 241 18.85 -6.02 18.52
CA ALA A 241 18.54 -7.36 18.03
C ALA A 241 18.76 -7.52 16.50
N VAL A 242 18.99 -6.42 15.77
CA VAL A 242 19.29 -6.44 14.33
C VAL A 242 20.77 -6.19 14.10
N ALA A 243 21.45 -7.15 13.49
CA ALA A 243 22.86 -7.06 13.13
C ALA A 243 23.09 -6.25 11.84
N ALA A 244 22.25 -6.47 10.83
CA ALA A 244 22.30 -5.77 9.54
C ALA A 244 20.95 -5.87 8.82
N PHE A 245 20.69 -5.00 7.85
CA PHE A 245 19.54 -5.11 6.97
C PHE A 245 19.83 -4.56 5.57
N GLN A 246 19.01 -4.94 4.59
CA GLN A 246 19.04 -4.44 3.21
C GLN A 246 17.61 -4.10 2.77
N GLU A 247 17.36 -2.84 2.42
CA GLU A 247 16.10 -2.39 1.83
C GLU A 247 15.92 -2.94 0.42
N GLU A 248 14.67 -3.17 0.02
CA GLU A 248 14.31 -3.58 -1.35
C GLU A 248 15.18 -4.76 -1.87
N PRO A 249 15.35 -5.85 -1.09
CA PRO A 249 16.41 -6.84 -1.31
C PRO A 249 16.21 -7.72 -2.56
N ALA A 250 15.01 -7.71 -3.14
CA ALA A 250 14.65 -8.54 -4.28
C ALA A 250 13.64 -7.86 -5.20
N ALA A 251 13.63 -8.26 -6.46
CA ALA A 251 12.63 -7.89 -7.46
C ALA A 251 11.80 -9.14 -7.79
N LEU A 252 10.59 -9.21 -7.26
CA LEU A 252 9.71 -10.39 -7.39
C LEU A 252 8.72 -10.17 -8.53
N THR A 253 8.89 -10.91 -9.63
CA THR A 253 8.01 -10.82 -10.79
C THR A 253 6.77 -11.68 -10.60
N TYR A 254 5.60 -11.15 -10.95
CA TYR A 254 4.34 -11.88 -10.90
C TYR A 254 3.37 -11.37 -11.97
N THR A 255 2.34 -12.17 -12.26
CA THR A 255 1.26 -11.78 -13.18
C THR A 255 0.00 -11.50 -12.39
N PHE A 256 -0.63 -10.36 -12.68
CA PHE A 256 -1.92 -9.98 -12.09
C PHE A 256 -2.79 -9.34 -13.17
N ALA A 257 -4.05 -9.77 -13.26
CA ALA A 257 -4.98 -9.36 -14.32
C ALA A 257 -4.42 -9.47 -15.76
N GLY A 258 -3.56 -10.47 -16.00
CA GLY A 258 -2.93 -10.69 -17.32
C GLY A 258 -1.72 -9.80 -17.62
N GLU A 259 -1.34 -8.91 -16.69
CA GLU A 259 -0.17 -8.03 -16.84
C GLU A 259 0.99 -8.48 -15.94
N ASN A 260 2.23 -8.25 -16.41
CA ASN A 260 3.43 -8.51 -15.63
C ASN A 260 3.76 -7.34 -14.72
N HIS A 261 4.05 -7.67 -13.46
CA HIS A 261 4.37 -6.72 -12.41
C HIS A 261 5.65 -7.14 -11.70
N VAL A 262 6.26 -6.17 -11.00
CA VAL A 262 7.43 -6.40 -10.17
C VAL A 262 7.17 -5.80 -8.79
N HIS A 263 7.17 -6.66 -7.78
CA HIS A 263 7.06 -6.28 -6.38
C HIS A 263 8.45 -6.21 -5.73
N TYR A 264 8.67 -5.22 -4.88
CA TYR A 264 9.91 -5.05 -4.13
C TYR A 264 9.56 -5.14 -2.64
N PRO A 265 9.88 -6.27 -1.98
CA PRO A 265 9.69 -6.40 -0.55
C PRO A 265 10.44 -5.28 0.18
N SER A 266 9.91 -4.82 1.30
CA SER A 266 10.39 -3.56 1.88
C SER A 266 11.82 -3.67 2.46
N VAL A 267 12.14 -4.73 3.20
CA VAL A 267 13.46 -4.91 3.82
C VAL A 267 13.73 -6.37 4.23
N ALA A 268 14.97 -6.83 4.12
CA ALA A 268 15.44 -8.06 4.77
C ALA A 268 16.39 -7.71 5.93
N ALA A 269 16.17 -8.28 7.12
CA ALA A 269 16.96 -8.01 8.31
C ALA A 269 17.58 -9.29 8.88
N ARG A 270 18.89 -9.26 9.13
CA ARG A 270 19.64 -10.27 9.88
C ARG A 270 19.54 -9.95 11.36
N LEU A 271 19.01 -10.88 12.13
CA LEU A 271 18.94 -10.79 13.58
C LEU A 271 20.28 -11.20 14.21
N SER A 272 20.54 -10.72 15.42
CA SER A 272 21.76 -11.00 16.19
C SER A 272 21.89 -12.48 16.59
N ASP A 273 20.78 -13.23 16.55
CA ASP A 273 20.77 -14.69 16.74
C ASP A 273 21.07 -15.49 15.46
N GLY A 274 21.34 -14.80 14.35
CA GLY A 274 21.70 -15.38 13.06
C GLY A 274 20.51 -15.61 12.11
N ARG A 275 19.26 -15.58 12.59
CA ARG A 275 18.05 -15.70 11.75
C ARG A 275 17.90 -14.49 10.83
N THR A 276 17.15 -14.65 9.73
CA THR A 276 16.85 -13.54 8.80
C THR A 276 15.37 -13.47 8.54
N VAL A 277 14.80 -12.28 8.58
CA VAL A 277 13.39 -12.03 8.25
C VAL A 277 13.29 -11.12 7.05
N LEU A 278 12.43 -11.47 6.10
CA LEU A 278 11.97 -10.62 5.01
C LEU A 278 10.66 -9.96 5.44
N ILE A 279 10.69 -8.64 5.61
CA ILE A 279 9.56 -7.85 6.07
C ILE A 279 9.02 -7.04 4.89
N ASP A 280 7.72 -7.15 4.65
CA ASP A 280 7.05 -6.32 3.67
C ASP A 280 5.94 -5.47 4.31
N VAL A 281 5.95 -4.17 4.00
CA VAL A 281 4.97 -3.22 4.52
C VAL A 281 3.66 -3.36 3.73
N VAL A 282 2.55 -3.61 4.40
CA VAL A 282 1.22 -3.58 3.75
C VAL A 282 0.28 -2.83 4.67
N PRO A 283 -0.24 -1.65 4.28
CA PRO A 283 -1.09 -0.85 5.15
C PRO A 283 -2.25 -1.69 5.68
N LEU A 284 -2.57 -1.55 6.96
CA LEU A 284 -3.52 -2.41 7.66
C LEU A 284 -4.82 -2.63 6.87
N GLY A 285 -5.46 -1.55 6.41
CA GLY A 285 -6.71 -1.58 5.66
C GLY A 285 -6.64 -2.26 4.29
N ARG A 286 -5.43 -2.55 3.78
CA ARG A 286 -5.21 -3.16 2.47
C ARG A 286 -4.77 -4.62 2.53
N THR A 287 -4.56 -5.17 3.73
CA THR A 287 -4.12 -6.57 3.93
C THR A 287 -5.12 -7.60 3.41
N MET A 288 -6.41 -7.24 3.32
CA MET A 288 -7.48 -8.14 2.86
C MET A 288 -7.56 -8.28 1.34
N PHE A 289 -7.06 -7.30 0.57
CA PHE A 289 -7.24 -7.30 -0.88
C PHE A 289 -6.43 -8.41 -1.54
N HIS A 290 -7.06 -9.08 -2.51
CA HIS A 290 -6.49 -10.24 -3.20
C HIS A 290 -5.10 -9.94 -3.80
N HIS A 291 -4.93 -8.76 -4.41
CA HIS A 291 -3.64 -8.34 -4.96
C HIS A 291 -2.53 -8.29 -3.90
N ASN A 292 -2.80 -7.66 -2.74
CA ASN A 292 -1.82 -7.57 -1.65
C ASN A 292 -1.55 -8.94 -1.02
N ARG A 293 -2.56 -9.81 -0.95
CA ARG A 293 -2.40 -11.20 -0.50
C ARG A 293 -1.51 -12.02 -1.43
N LEU A 294 -1.68 -11.89 -2.76
CA LEU A 294 -0.79 -12.52 -3.74
C LEU A 294 0.67 -12.05 -3.59
N GLN A 295 0.90 -10.76 -3.33
CA GLN A 295 2.23 -10.23 -3.06
C GLN A 295 2.80 -10.79 -1.75
N ALA A 296 1.99 -10.89 -0.70
CA ALA A 296 2.41 -11.47 0.58
C ALA A 296 2.79 -12.95 0.43
N ASP A 297 2.03 -13.74 -0.35
CA ASP A 297 2.36 -15.13 -0.64
C ASP A 297 3.67 -15.25 -1.45
N LEU A 298 3.90 -14.35 -2.40
CA LEU A 298 5.13 -14.27 -3.18
C LEU A 298 6.35 -13.93 -2.30
N VAL A 299 6.20 -12.96 -1.39
CA VAL A 299 7.22 -12.60 -0.39
C VAL A 299 7.53 -13.80 0.51
N ARG A 300 6.49 -14.48 1.00
CA ARG A 300 6.62 -15.66 1.85
C ARG A 300 7.38 -16.79 1.15
N ALA A 301 6.98 -17.16 -0.07
CA ALA A 301 7.65 -18.18 -0.85
C ALA A 301 9.13 -17.83 -1.07
N HIS A 302 9.41 -16.59 -1.47
CA HIS A 302 10.78 -16.13 -1.69
C HIS A 302 11.66 -16.17 -0.44
N ALA A 303 11.10 -15.79 0.72
CA ALA A 303 11.78 -15.85 2.00
C ALA A 303 12.09 -17.30 2.41
N HIS A 304 11.08 -18.17 2.32
CA HIS A 304 11.21 -19.58 2.73
C HIS A 304 12.22 -20.36 1.89
N GLU A 305 12.27 -20.11 0.58
CA GLU A 305 13.31 -20.66 -0.31
C GLU A 305 14.75 -20.32 0.13
N ARG A 306 14.92 -19.27 0.93
CA ARG A 306 16.22 -18.78 1.44
C ARG A 306 16.45 -19.13 2.91
N GLY A 307 15.55 -19.89 3.54
CA GLY A 307 15.58 -20.13 4.98
C GLY A 307 15.34 -18.85 5.80
N TRP A 308 14.66 -17.85 5.22
CA TRP A 308 14.30 -16.60 5.89
C TRP A 308 12.86 -16.67 6.40
N GLY A 309 12.60 -16.09 7.58
CA GLY A 309 11.25 -15.81 8.04
C GLY A 309 10.56 -14.80 7.13
N ALA A 310 9.23 -14.86 7.06
CA ALA A 310 8.41 -13.93 6.32
C ALA A 310 7.49 -13.15 7.26
N LEU A 311 7.39 -11.83 7.08
CA LEU A 311 6.52 -10.97 7.88
C LEU A 311 5.83 -9.93 7.01
N THR A 312 4.51 -9.84 7.10
CA THR A 312 3.76 -8.68 6.62
C THR A 312 3.57 -7.71 7.79
N TRP A 313 4.16 -6.52 7.68
CA TRP A 313 4.07 -5.49 8.71
C TRP A 313 3.09 -4.39 8.31
N THR A 314 2.14 -4.08 9.19
CA THR A 314 0.98 -3.25 8.85
C THR A 314 1.09 -1.79 9.26
N GLY A 315 2.13 -1.45 10.05
CA GLY A 315 2.22 -0.18 10.73
C GLY A 315 1.31 -0.04 11.96
N SER A 316 0.55 -1.08 12.29
CA SER A 316 -0.33 -1.20 13.46
C SER A 316 0.20 -2.24 14.44
N GLU A 317 -0.28 -2.22 15.67
CA GLU A 317 -0.18 -3.36 16.59
C GLU A 317 -1.00 -4.57 16.08
N ILE A 318 -1.97 -4.33 15.21
CA ILE A 318 -2.80 -5.34 14.56
C ILE A 318 -2.09 -5.86 13.30
N GLY A 319 -1.64 -7.11 13.33
CA GLY A 319 -1.14 -7.83 12.17
C GLY A 319 -2.19 -8.74 11.52
N THR A 320 -1.80 -9.42 10.44
CA THR A 320 -2.68 -10.37 9.73
C THR A 320 -3.09 -11.56 10.60
N ALA A 321 -2.23 -11.99 11.53
CA ALA A 321 -2.53 -13.04 12.49
C ALA A 321 -3.66 -12.60 13.46
N GLN A 322 -3.54 -11.39 14.02
CA GLN A 322 -4.54 -10.81 14.91
C GLN A 322 -5.88 -10.59 14.18
N LEU A 323 -5.86 -10.14 12.93
CA LEU A 323 -7.07 -10.02 12.11
C LEU A 323 -7.79 -11.36 11.91
N ARG A 324 -7.07 -12.45 11.63
CA ARG A 324 -7.69 -13.77 11.46
C ARG A 324 -8.47 -14.23 12.71
N THR A 325 -7.96 -13.88 13.89
CA THR A 325 -8.56 -14.23 15.18
C THR A 325 -9.51 -13.17 15.74
N ARG A 326 -9.67 -12.02 15.06
CA ARG A 326 -10.56 -10.94 15.51
C ARG A 326 -11.99 -11.45 15.66
N ALA A 327 -12.64 -11.15 16.78
CA ALA A 327 -14.03 -11.51 16.99
C ALA A 327 -14.92 -10.72 16.01
N VAL A 328 -15.78 -11.42 15.28
CA VAL A 328 -16.77 -10.85 14.37
C VAL A 328 -18.10 -11.58 14.64
N ASP A 329 -19.23 -10.91 14.46
CA ASP A 329 -20.55 -11.51 14.63
C ASP A 329 -20.71 -12.73 13.70
N ALA A 330 -20.95 -13.90 14.30
CA ALA A 330 -21.14 -15.16 13.58
C ALA A 330 -22.38 -15.13 12.67
N ALA A 331 -23.42 -14.37 13.02
CA ALA A 331 -24.60 -14.22 12.17
C ALA A 331 -24.25 -13.43 10.89
N ALA A 332 -23.44 -12.38 11.00
CA ALA A 332 -22.95 -11.61 9.86
C ALA A 332 -22.02 -12.45 8.98
N GLU A 333 -21.09 -13.22 9.58
CA GLU A 333 -20.21 -14.13 8.86
C GLU A 333 -21.00 -15.19 8.08
N GLN A 334 -21.94 -15.88 8.73
CA GLN A 334 -22.76 -16.91 8.09
C GLN A 334 -23.61 -16.35 6.95
N ARG A 335 -24.16 -15.15 7.13
CA ARG A 335 -24.93 -14.46 6.09
C ARG A 335 -24.07 -14.20 4.86
N ILE A 336 -22.94 -13.51 5.02
CA ILE A 336 -22.05 -13.16 3.91
C ILE A 336 -21.54 -14.43 3.21
N ALA A 337 -21.17 -15.47 3.98
CA ALA A 337 -20.75 -16.75 3.43
C ALA A 337 -21.85 -17.42 2.57
N THR A 338 -23.10 -17.36 3.03
CA THR A 338 -24.25 -17.92 2.31
C THR A 338 -24.51 -17.15 1.01
N ASP A 339 -24.49 -15.83 1.06
CA ASP A 339 -24.69 -14.98 -0.11
C ASP A 339 -23.56 -15.20 -1.13
N LEU A 340 -22.30 -15.25 -0.68
CA LEU A 340 -21.13 -15.52 -1.54
C LEU A 340 -21.14 -16.90 -2.20
N ALA A 341 -21.83 -17.89 -1.60
CA ALA A 341 -22.05 -19.19 -2.22
C ALA A 341 -23.02 -19.11 -3.41
N THR A 342 -23.89 -18.10 -3.45
CA THR A 342 -24.83 -17.85 -4.56
C THR A 342 -24.26 -16.92 -5.63
N GLY A 343 -23.41 -15.98 -5.25
CA GLY A 343 -22.80 -15.03 -6.19
C GLY A 343 -21.92 -14.00 -5.50
N PRO A 344 -21.09 -13.27 -6.26
CA PRO A 344 -20.25 -12.22 -5.72
C PRO A 344 -21.08 -11.00 -5.28
N TYR A 345 -20.56 -10.23 -4.33
CA TYR A 345 -20.99 -8.86 -4.15
C TYR A 345 -20.21 -7.94 -5.08
N ASP A 346 -20.93 -7.11 -5.83
CA ASP A 346 -20.38 -5.87 -6.37
C ASP A 346 -20.36 -4.79 -5.27
N ARG A 347 -19.89 -3.59 -5.62
CA ARG A 347 -19.83 -2.45 -4.70
C ARG A 347 -21.17 -2.13 -4.03
N VAL A 348 -22.28 -2.14 -4.77
CA VAL A 348 -23.60 -1.76 -4.25
C VAL A 348 -24.10 -2.82 -3.28
N GLY A 349 -23.99 -4.09 -3.66
CA GLY A 349 -24.35 -5.22 -2.80
C GLY A 349 -23.49 -5.26 -1.53
N LEU A 350 -22.19 -5.00 -1.66
CA LEU A 350 -21.26 -4.99 -0.53
C LEU A 350 -21.60 -3.84 0.44
N ALA A 351 -21.84 -2.63 -0.06
CA ALA A 351 -22.22 -1.50 0.79
C ALA A 351 -23.54 -1.74 1.54
N ALA A 352 -24.52 -2.38 0.88
CA ALA A 352 -25.80 -2.72 1.50
C ALA A 352 -25.62 -3.74 2.64
N VAL A 353 -24.90 -4.85 2.40
CA VAL A 353 -24.71 -5.86 3.45
C VAL A 353 -23.88 -5.33 4.63
N LEU A 354 -22.87 -4.49 4.37
CA LEU A 354 -22.07 -3.85 5.42
C LEU A 354 -22.91 -2.89 6.28
N THR A 355 -23.78 -2.10 5.65
CA THR A 355 -24.71 -1.22 6.37
C THR A 355 -25.68 -2.01 7.27
N GLU A 356 -26.20 -3.13 6.77
CA GLU A 356 -27.15 -3.96 7.52
C GLU A 356 -26.51 -4.75 8.66
N THR A 357 -25.27 -5.18 8.48
CA THR A 357 -24.52 -5.97 9.48
C THR A 357 -23.75 -5.10 10.47
N GLY A 358 -23.49 -3.83 10.12
CA GLY A 358 -22.70 -2.90 10.92
C GLY A 358 -21.20 -3.23 10.96
N LEU A 359 -20.70 -4.07 10.05
CA LEU A 359 -19.29 -4.45 10.00
C LEU A 359 -18.41 -3.28 9.57
N ASP A 360 -17.31 -3.07 10.30
CA ASP A 360 -16.26 -2.14 9.88
C ASP A 360 -15.27 -2.78 8.88
N LEU A 361 -14.30 -1.99 8.42
CA LEU A 361 -13.28 -2.45 7.46
C LEU A 361 -12.45 -3.62 8.01
N LEU A 362 -12.10 -3.58 9.31
CA LEU A 362 -11.27 -4.58 9.94
C LEU A 362 -12.04 -5.87 10.23
N ASP A 363 -13.34 -5.77 10.49
CA ASP A 363 -14.24 -6.93 10.57
C ASP A 363 -14.32 -7.63 9.21
N LEU A 364 -14.53 -6.88 8.13
CA LEU A 364 -14.52 -7.47 6.79
C LEU A 364 -13.14 -8.06 6.46
N ALA A 365 -12.04 -7.38 6.80
CA ALA A 365 -10.69 -7.90 6.61
C ALA A 365 -10.48 -9.23 7.36
N ALA A 366 -10.98 -9.33 8.60
CA ALA A 366 -10.94 -10.56 9.37
C ALA A 366 -11.70 -11.70 8.68
N LEU A 367 -12.92 -11.44 8.21
CA LEU A 367 -13.74 -12.43 7.51
C LEU A 367 -13.09 -12.89 6.20
N VAL A 368 -12.59 -11.95 5.40
CA VAL A 368 -11.89 -12.23 4.13
C VAL A 368 -10.66 -13.11 4.37
N LEU A 369 -9.84 -12.78 5.37
CA LEU A 369 -8.64 -13.56 5.68
C LEU A 369 -8.99 -14.95 6.21
N ARG A 370 -10.01 -15.07 7.07
CA ARG A 370 -10.43 -16.34 7.69
C ARG A 370 -11.05 -17.31 6.68
N ASN A 371 -11.87 -16.80 5.78
CA ASN A 371 -12.60 -17.60 4.80
C ASN A 371 -11.92 -17.68 3.43
N ASP A 372 -10.74 -17.09 3.30
CA ASP A 372 -9.97 -17.03 2.05
C ASP A 372 -10.75 -16.38 0.88
N TRP A 373 -11.70 -15.49 1.16
CA TRP A 373 -12.47 -14.83 0.12
C TRP A 373 -11.57 -13.96 -0.77
N GLN A 374 -11.95 -13.81 -2.02
CA GLN A 374 -11.28 -12.94 -2.97
C GLN A 374 -11.96 -11.56 -2.93
N PHE A 375 -11.23 -10.58 -2.40
CA PHE A 375 -11.65 -9.18 -2.43
C PHE A 375 -10.79 -8.39 -3.42
N ASP A 376 -11.35 -8.08 -4.58
CA ASP A 376 -10.72 -7.22 -5.59
C ASP A 376 -11.02 -5.75 -5.31
N ARG A 377 -10.00 -4.90 -5.48
CA ARG A 377 -10.06 -3.47 -5.16
C ARG A 377 -10.62 -2.62 -6.31
N LEU A 378 -10.46 -3.08 -7.56
CA LEU A 378 -10.93 -2.35 -8.73
C LEU A 378 -11.34 -3.29 -9.88
N PRO A 379 -12.63 -3.32 -10.27
CA PRO A 379 -13.77 -2.78 -9.51
C PRO A 379 -13.87 -3.45 -8.13
N MET A 380 -14.46 -2.77 -7.14
CA MET A 380 -14.64 -3.36 -5.82
C MET A 380 -15.57 -4.56 -5.91
N ARG A 381 -15.04 -5.74 -5.59
CA ARG A 381 -15.80 -7.00 -5.72
C ARG A 381 -15.35 -8.01 -4.70
N LEU A 382 -16.29 -8.48 -3.89
CA LEU A 382 -16.08 -9.59 -2.96
C LEU A 382 -16.67 -10.87 -3.54
N SER A 383 -15.88 -11.94 -3.54
CA SER A 383 -16.29 -13.24 -4.07
C SER A 383 -15.78 -14.37 -3.19
N ALA A 384 -16.49 -15.50 -3.20
CA ALA A 384 -15.96 -16.74 -2.64
C ALA A 384 -14.63 -17.10 -3.31
N SER A 385 -13.75 -17.80 -2.58
CA SER A 385 -12.49 -18.27 -3.15
C SER A 385 -12.75 -19.07 -4.41
N PRO A 386 -11.99 -18.87 -5.50
CA PRO A 386 -12.08 -19.77 -6.63
C PRO A 386 -11.78 -21.19 -6.12
N SER A 387 -12.70 -22.14 -6.33
CA SER A 387 -12.46 -23.54 -5.99
C SER A 387 -11.09 -23.95 -6.54
N PRO A 388 -10.23 -24.63 -5.76
CA PRO A 388 -8.86 -24.89 -6.18
C PRO A 388 -8.89 -25.57 -7.55
N ARG A 389 -8.37 -24.87 -8.57
CA ARG A 389 -8.13 -25.47 -9.88
C ARG A 389 -7.22 -26.67 -9.62
N ARG A 390 -7.76 -27.88 -9.78
CA ARG A 390 -6.97 -29.13 -9.78
C ARG A 390 -5.73 -28.87 -10.62
N ALA A 391 -4.55 -29.03 -10.02
CA ALA A 391 -3.29 -28.93 -10.75
C ALA A 391 -3.39 -29.79 -12.01
N PRO A 392 -2.97 -29.30 -13.18
CA PRO A 392 -2.95 -30.12 -14.38
C PRO A 392 -2.12 -31.37 -14.08
N ARG A 393 -2.75 -32.55 -14.23
CA ARG A 393 -2.05 -33.83 -14.13
C ARG A 393 -0.84 -33.75 -15.07
N GLN A 394 0.37 -33.84 -14.50
CA GLN A 394 1.56 -34.02 -15.32
C GLN A 394 1.33 -35.24 -16.23
N PRO A 395 1.58 -35.14 -17.54
CA PRO A 395 1.48 -36.28 -18.42
C PRO A 395 2.46 -37.34 -17.94
N ALA A 396 1.96 -38.55 -17.72
CA ALA A 396 2.76 -39.69 -17.33
C ALA A 396 3.91 -39.86 -18.34
N ALA A 397 5.15 -39.88 -17.85
CA ALA A 397 6.32 -40.13 -18.66
C ALA A 397 6.13 -41.43 -19.46
N SER A 398 6.11 -41.30 -20.79
CA SER A 398 6.16 -42.43 -21.71
C SER A 398 7.47 -43.16 -21.47
N ARG A 399 7.38 -44.37 -20.90
CA ARG A 399 8.49 -45.32 -20.87
C ARG A 399 8.79 -45.72 -22.31
N SER A 400 9.89 -45.23 -22.87
CA SER A 400 10.49 -45.78 -24.08
C SER A 400 11.00 -47.19 -23.77
N ARG A 401 10.63 -48.16 -24.62
CA ARG A 401 11.29 -49.45 -24.75
C ARG A 401 12.41 -49.35 -25.77
#